data_AF-A0A839UG34-F1
#
_entry.id   AF-A0A839UG34-F1
#
_cell.length_a   1.000
_cell.length_b   1.000
_cell.length_c   1.000
_cell.angle_alpha   90.00
_cell.angle_beta   90.00
_cell.angle_gamma   90.00
#
_symmetry.space_group_name_H-M   'P 1'
#
loop_
_entity.id
_entity.type
_entity.pdbx_description
1 polymer ?
#
loop_
_entity_poly.entity_id
_entity_poly.type
_entity_poly.pdbx_seq_one_letter_code
_entity_poly.pdbx_strand_id
1 'polypeptide(L)'
;MVGKDVVLKLALALQYAHHANFAGTPRQAIADGYSAIDAALSALLAHDKIDPPRIHKHKLDQVRKAYPNMLAPKVTRRGNSASYSPGGDWTSIESYYRQWLESRYSRFDLPPAQASSRVVETHQFVNAAMRVIARKMKISAPKLNERAFEQAFGVKHSELGLAVGMMHDRLFSDAEQMGEIHGSKLGTKLASTTNYCELDIITGDALTQAIIGEDEEIAMEGARVYAEFNKLAEKIIEKRLKKILGNREDEASDREALNLSPNFMLSMKARYHGATVKEMGDRWGRAFATGLGATFAKPRRYRKKKQAPVTSQDAQRDT
;
A
#
# COMPACT_ATOMS: atom_id res chain seq x y z
N MET A 1 -20.91 -15.40 -13.14
CA MET A 1 -20.54 -13.97 -12.97
C MET A 1 -20.26 -13.57 -11.52
N VAL A 2 -20.97 -14.10 -10.51
CA VAL A 2 -20.79 -13.77 -9.07
C VAL A 2 -19.32 -13.85 -8.57
N GLY A 3 -18.54 -14.83 -9.03
CA GLY A 3 -17.16 -14.99 -8.59
C GLY A 3 -16.18 -13.89 -9.02
N LYS A 4 -16.42 -13.22 -10.16
CA LYS A 4 -15.51 -12.16 -10.66
C LYS A 4 -15.61 -10.89 -9.81
N ASP A 5 -16.82 -10.54 -9.38
CA ASP A 5 -17.07 -9.35 -8.57
C ASP A 5 -16.49 -9.47 -7.15
N VAL A 6 -16.52 -10.67 -6.55
CA VAL A 6 -15.90 -10.95 -5.25
C VAL A 6 -14.38 -10.81 -5.31
N VAL A 7 -13.74 -11.37 -6.34
CA VAL A 7 -12.27 -11.27 -6.51
C VAL A 7 -11.86 -9.81 -6.73
N LEU A 8 -12.59 -9.05 -7.54
CA LEU A 8 -12.33 -7.63 -7.73
C LEU A 8 -12.42 -6.82 -6.43
N LYS A 9 -13.47 -7.05 -5.62
CA LYS A 9 -13.61 -6.36 -4.33
C LYS A 9 -12.52 -6.73 -3.33
N LEU A 10 -12.08 -7.99 -3.32
CA LEU A 10 -10.92 -8.42 -2.53
C LEU A 10 -9.61 -7.80 -3.06
N ALA A 11 -9.45 -7.67 -4.38
CA ALA A 11 -8.31 -6.98 -4.97
C ALA A 11 -8.26 -5.50 -4.55
N LEU A 12 -9.40 -4.80 -4.56
CA LEU A 12 -9.51 -3.44 -4.02
C LEU A 12 -9.17 -3.39 -2.52
N ALA A 13 -9.63 -4.37 -1.74
CA ALA A 13 -9.29 -4.45 -0.32
C ALA A 13 -7.78 -4.59 -0.11
N LEU A 14 -7.12 -5.45 -0.89
CA LEU A 14 -5.67 -5.61 -0.85
C LEU A 14 -4.94 -4.33 -1.27
N GLN A 15 -5.37 -3.65 -2.34
CA GLN A 15 -4.79 -2.38 -2.78
C GLN A 15 -4.89 -1.29 -1.72
N TYR A 16 -6.04 -1.13 -1.07
CA TYR A 16 -6.19 -0.16 0.02
C TYR A 16 -5.37 -0.54 1.26
N ALA A 17 -5.30 -1.84 1.60
CA ALA A 17 -4.48 -2.29 2.72
C ALA A 17 -2.99 -2.02 2.44
N HIS A 18 -2.57 -2.21 1.20
CA HIS A 18 -1.24 -1.85 0.72
C HIS A 18 -1.02 -0.33 0.80
N HIS A 19 -1.92 0.51 0.28
CA HIS A 19 -1.80 1.97 0.43
C HIS A 19 -1.68 2.42 1.90
N ALA A 20 -2.37 1.74 2.81
CA ALA A 20 -2.30 2.01 4.25
C ALA A 20 -0.91 1.70 4.83
N ASN A 21 -0.24 0.62 4.39
CA ASN A 21 1.16 0.34 4.77
C ASN A 21 2.09 1.48 4.35
N PHE A 22 1.91 1.98 3.13
CA PHE A 22 2.76 3.03 2.56
C PHE A 22 2.23 4.45 2.80
N ALA A 23 1.34 4.64 3.77
CA ALA A 23 0.81 5.95 4.09
C ALA A 23 1.86 6.81 4.79
N GLY A 24 2.09 8.03 4.29
CA GLY A 24 3.06 8.96 4.89
C GLY A 24 2.56 9.71 6.11
N THR A 25 1.30 9.49 6.50
CA THR A 25 0.69 10.15 7.66
C THR A 25 -0.30 9.20 8.35
N PRO A 26 -0.48 9.30 9.67
CA PRO A 26 -1.52 8.56 10.40
C PRO A 26 -2.91 8.73 9.79
N ARG A 27 -3.25 9.96 9.39
CA ARG A 27 -4.54 10.27 8.75
C ARG A 27 -4.78 9.44 7.49
N GLN A 28 -3.79 9.36 6.60
CA GLN A 28 -3.89 8.56 5.38
C GLN A 28 -3.94 7.06 5.68
N ALA A 29 -3.13 6.58 6.63
CA ALA A 29 -3.11 5.17 7.03
C ALA A 29 -4.49 4.69 7.49
N ILE A 30 -5.17 5.50 8.31
CA ILE A 30 -6.54 5.21 8.77
C ILE A 30 -7.56 5.34 7.63
N ALA A 31 -7.42 6.36 6.79
CA ALA A 31 -8.32 6.58 5.65
C ALA A 31 -8.30 5.38 4.67
N ASP A 32 -7.12 4.93 4.28
CA ASP A 32 -6.92 3.81 3.35
C ASP A 32 -7.19 2.47 4.04
N GLY A 33 -6.73 2.29 5.28
CA GLY A 33 -6.91 1.05 6.04
C GLY A 33 -8.37 0.70 6.27
N TYR A 34 -9.21 1.66 6.67
CA TYR A 34 -10.65 1.39 6.76
C TYR A 34 -11.32 1.25 5.38
N SER A 35 -10.82 1.91 4.34
CA SER A 35 -11.32 1.70 2.97
C SER A 35 -11.08 0.26 2.49
N ALA A 36 -9.98 -0.37 2.93
CA ALA A 36 -9.74 -1.80 2.70
C ALA A 36 -10.76 -2.68 3.44
N ILE A 37 -11.04 -2.36 4.71
CA ILE A 37 -12.10 -3.04 5.48
C ILE A 37 -13.44 -2.92 4.76
N ASP A 38 -13.82 -1.72 4.32
CA ASP A 38 -15.08 -1.47 3.59
C ASP A 38 -15.18 -2.25 2.27
N ALA A 39 -14.08 -2.36 1.53
CA ALA A 39 -14.00 -3.20 0.33
C ALA A 39 -14.17 -4.70 0.68
N ALA A 40 -13.53 -5.18 1.75
CA ALA A 40 -13.68 -6.56 2.23
C ALA A 40 -15.11 -6.86 2.73
N LEU A 41 -15.75 -5.91 3.42
CA LEU A 41 -17.17 -5.98 3.79
C LEU A 41 -18.04 -6.13 2.52
N SER A 42 -17.73 -5.34 1.48
CA SER A 42 -18.44 -5.42 0.20
C SER A 42 -18.27 -6.78 -0.47
N ALA A 43 -17.07 -7.37 -0.39
CA ALA A 43 -16.81 -8.71 -0.93
C ALA A 43 -17.63 -9.80 -0.23
N LEU A 44 -17.78 -9.71 1.10
CA LEU A 44 -18.59 -10.64 1.89
C LEU A 44 -20.08 -10.57 1.53
N LEU A 45 -20.63 -9.37 1.38
CA LEU A 45 -22.03 -9.17 0.97
C LEU A 45 -22.26 -9.62 -0.47
N ALA A 46 -21.37 -9.25 -1.39
CA ALA A 46 -21.44 -9.65 -2.80
C ALA A 46 -21.38 -11.19 -2.96
N HIS A 47 -20.55 -11.87 -2.17
CA HIS A 47 -20.52 -13.32 -2.12
C HIS A 47 -21.89 -13.93 -1.76
N ASP A 48 -22.58 -13.31 -0.81
CA ASP A 48 -23.93 -13.73 -0.38
C ASP A 48 -25.05 -13.19 -1.27
N LYS A 49 -24.70 -12.61 -2.43
CA LYS A 49 -25.62 -12.01 -3.40
C LYS A 49 -26.44 -10.85 -2.83
N ILE A 50 -25.90 -10.17 -1.82
CA ILE A 50 -26.45 -8.95 -1.25
C ILE A 50 -25.71 -7.78 -1.89
N ASP A 51 -26.45 -6.84 -2.49
CA ASP A 51 -25.86 -5.62 -3.03
C ASP A 51 -25.30 -4.76 -1.87
N PRO A 52 -23.99 -4.46 -1.84
CA PRO A 52 -23.41 -3.73 -0.72
C PRO A 52 -23.98 -2.32 -0.61
N PRO A 53 -24.54 -1.92 0.55
CA PRO A 53 -25.07 -0.57 0.71
C PRO A 53 -23.96 0.47 0.61
N ARG A 54 -24.30 1.64 0.05
CA ARG A 54 -23.36 2.78 -0.06
C ARG A 54 -22.96 3.36 1.29
N ILE A 55 -23.82 3.22 2.30
CA ILE A 55 -23.56 3.73 3.65
C ILE A 55 -22.64 2.75 4.38
N HIS A 56 -21.40 3.16 4.64
CA HIS A 56 -20.36 2.34 5.27
C HIS A 56 -20.79 1.71 6.60
N LYS A 57 -21.47 2.46 7.48
CA LYS A 57 -21.95 1.94 8.76
C LYS A 57 -22.98 0.83 8.58
N HIS A 58 -23.92 1.00 7.64
CA HIS A 58 -24.91 -0.02 7.34
C HIS A 58 -24.26 -1.30 6.81
N LYS A 59 -23.22 -1.16 5.97
CA LYS A 59 -22.43 -2.28 5.47
C LYS A 59 -21.76 -3.05 6.62
N LEU A 60 -21.10 -2.32 7.53
CA LEU A 60 -20.47 -2.89 8.72
C LEU A 60 -21.47 -3.67 9.58
N ASP A 61 -22.63 -3.07 9.87
CA ASP A 61 -23.64 -3.67 10.73
C ASP A 61 -24.28 -4.92 10.11
N GLN A 62 -24.52 -4.91 8.80
CA GLN A 62 -25.01 -6.09 8.07
C GLN A 62 -24.02 -7.25 8.14
N VAL A 63 -22.73 -6.99 7.87
CA VAL A 63 -21.71 -8.05 7.92
C VAL A 63 -21.53 -8.53 9.36
N ARG A 64 -21.48 -7.64 10.35
CA ARG A 64 -21.41 -8.03 11.77
C ARG A 64 -22.55 -8.98 12.16
N LYS A 65 -23.78 -8.68 11.70
CA LYS A 65 -24.96 -9.53 11.96
C LYS A 65 -24.88 -10.87 11.21
N ALA A 66 -24.45 -10.87 9.96
CA ALA A 66 -24.35 -12.09 9.14
C ALA A 66 -23.18 -12.99 9.53
N TYR A 67 -22.11 -12.41 10.08
CA TYR A 67 -20.84 -13.09 10.36
C TYR A 67 -20.29 -12.77 11.76
N PRO A 68 -21.05 -12.99 12.85
CA PRO A 68 -20.66 -12.56 14.18
C PRO A 68 -19.30 -13.16 14.63
N ASN A 69 -19.01 -14.38 14.20
CA ASN A 69 -17.82 -15.14 14.60
C ASN A 69 -16.67 -15.09 13.57
N MET A 70 -16.72 -14.26 12.53
CA MET A 70 -15.68 -14.21 11.50
C MET A 70 -14.31 -13.80 12.06
N LEU A 71 -14.31 -12.92 13.06
CA LEU A 71 -13.11 -12.41 13.70
C LEU A 71 -12.63 -13.29 14.87
N ALA A 72 -13.29 -14.42 15.16
CA ALA A 72 -12.84 -15.31 16.23
C ALA A 72 -11.42 -15.84 15.93
N PRO A 73 -10.53 -15.92 16.94
CA PRO A 73 -9.20 -16.49 16.77
C PRO A 73 -9.32 -17.95 16.30
N LYS A 74 -8.38 -18.37 15.46
CA LYS A 74 -8.38 -19.73 14.92
C LYS A 74 -7.02 -20.38 15.07
N VAL A 75 -6.99 -21.53 15.73
CA VAL A 75 -5.82 -22.42 15.77
C VAL A 75 -6.07 -23.59 14.83
N THR A 76 -5.14 -23.86 13.92
CA THR A 76 -5.18 -25.07 13.08
C THR A 76 -3.96 -25.92 13.41
N ARG A 77 -4.18 -27.13 13.94
CA ARG A 77 -3.10 -28.11 14.16
C ARG A 77 -2.97 -29.04 12.95
N ARG A 78 -1.75 -29.28 12.50
CA ARG A 78 -1.39 -30.24 11.45
C ARG A 78 -0.15 -31.01 11.92
N GLY A 79 -0.34 -32.24 12.40
CA GLY A 79 0.72 -33.02 13.04
C GLY A 79 1.32 -32.24 14.22
N ASN A 80 2.64 -32.06 14.21
CA ASN A 80 3.39 -31.29 15.22
C ASN A 80 3.41 -29.77 14.95
N SER A 81 2.78 -29.30 13.88
CA SER A 81 2.69 -27.87 13.56
C SER A 81 1.35 -27.29 14.00
N ALA A 82 1.37 -26.06 14.52
CA ALA A 82 0.17 -25.28 14.79
C ALA A 82 0.27 -23.94 14.07
N SER A 83 -0.74 -23.58 13.27
CA SER A 83 -0.89 -22.23 12.76
C SER A 83 -1.93 -21.48 13.58
N TYR A 84 -1.53 -20.29 14.05
CA TYR A 84 -2.38 -19.38 14.79
C TYR A 84 -2.79 -18.23 13.88
N SER A 85 -4.09 -18.00 13.72
CA SER A 85 -4.60 -16.74 13.23
C SER A 85 -5.13 -15.95 14.42
N PRO A 86 -4.54 -14.78 14.75
CA PRO A 86 -5.11 -13.90 15.74
C PRO A 86 -6.53 -13.54 15.34
N GLY A 87 -7.39 -13.44 16.34
CA GLY A 87 -8.75 -12.91 16.19
C GLY A 87 -8.74 -11.38 16.20
N GLY A 88 -9.88 -10.81 15.87
CA GLY A 88 -10.17 -9.39 16.06
C GLY A 88 -11.48 -9.22 16.82
N ASP A 89 -11.84 -7.97 17.08
CA ASP A 89 -13.07 -7.62 17.79
C ASP A 89 -13.90 -6.61 16.99
N TRP A 90 -15.21 -6.85 16.90
CA TRP A 90 -16.12 -5.96 16.20
C TRP A 90 -16.20 -4.57 16.84
N THR A 91 -16.00 -4.45 18.16
CA THR A 91 -15.97 -3.14 18.84
C THR A 91 -14.74 -2.35 18.40
N SER A 92 -13.60 -3.02 18.25
CA SER A 92 -12.39 -2.40 17.70
C SER A 92 -12.58 -1.94 16.25
N ILE A 93 -13.21 -2.75 15.39
CA ILE A 93 -13.54 -2.35 14.00
C ILE A 93 -14.52 -1.17 13.96
N GLU A 94 -15.50 -1.12 14.86
CA GLU A 94 -16.41 0.02 14.98
C GLU A 94 -15.70 1.29 15.49
N SER A 95 -14.73 1.14 16.40
CA SER A 95 -13.84 2.24 16.80
C SER A 95 -12.99 2.73 15.63
N TYR A 96 -12.48 1.81 14.80
CA TYR A 96 -11.73 2.14 13.59
C TYR A 96 -12.61 2.93 12.59
N TYR A 97 -13.87 2.54 12.40
CA TYR A 97 -14.82 3.32 11.60
C TYR A 97 -14.97 4.77 12.09
N ARG A 98 -15.05 4.98 13.41
CA ARG A 98 -15.14 6.34 13.99
C ARG A 98 -13.86 7.14 13.74
N GLN A 99 -12.70 6.53 13.93
CA GLN A 99 -11.41 7.15 13.61
C GLN A 99 -11.29 7.49 12.12
N TRP A 100 -11.85 6.67 11.23
CA TRP A 100 -11.92 6.95 9.80
C TRP A 100 -12.83 8.14 9.45
N LEU A 101 -13.93 8.33 10.16
CA LEU A 101 -14.74 9.55 10.03
C LEU A 101 -13.96 10.78 10.51
N GLU A 102 -13.34 10.70 11.69
CA GLU A 102 -12.56 11.80 12.26
C GLU A 102 -11.38 12.18 11.35
N SER A 103 -10.68 11.19 10.78
CA SER A 103 -9.56 11.41 9.87
C SER A 103 -9.96 12.15 8.59
N ARG A 104 -11.24 12.16 8.23
CA ARG A 104 -11.76 12.88 7.05
C ARG A 104 -12.41 14.22 7.37
N TYR A 105 -13.07 14.33 8.52
CA TYR A 105 -13.97 15.44 8.80
C TYR A 105 -13.57 16.30 10.01
N SER A 106 -12.52 15.94 10.77
CA SER A 106 -12.09 16.70 11.94
C SER A 106 -10.57 16.84 12.05
N ARG A 107 -10.13 17.54 13.11
CA ARG A 107 -8.74 17.47 13.58
C ARG A 107 -8.49 16.02 14.00
N PHE A 108 -7.38 15.46 13.51
CA PHE A 108 -7.02 14.07 13.68
C PHE A 108 -5.56 14.01 14.09
N ASP A 109 -5.34 13.61 15.33
CA ASP A 109 -4.02 13.58 15.96
C ASP A 109 -3.84 12.19 16.59
N LEU A 110 -3.47 11.23 15.73
CA LEU A 110 -3.27 9.85 16.12
C LEU A 110 -1.76 9.55 16.07
N PRO A 111 -1.16 9.01 17.15
CA PRO A 111 0.25 8.64 17.14
C PRO A 111 0.57 7.59 16.06
N PRO A 112 1.75 7.66 15.41
CA PRO A 112 2.22 6.68 14.43
C PRO A 112 2.08 5.22 14.86
N ALA A 113 2.43 4.89 16.11
CA ALA A 113 2.32 3.53 16.64
C ALA A 113 0.87 3.02 16.67
N GLN A 114 -0.09 3.90 17.00
CA GLN A 114 -1.51 3.54 16.97
C GLN A 114 -2.02 3.40 15.53
N ALA A 115 -1.55 4.26 14.62
CA ALA A 115 -1.86 4.13 13.20
C ALA A 115 -1.33 2.80 12.61
N SER A 116 -0.10 2.42 12.95
CA SER A 116 0.48 1.12 12.56
C SER A 116 -0.34 -0.05 13.11
N SER A 117 -0.78 0.01 14.36
CA SER A 117 -1.66 -1.01 14.96
C SER A 117 -2.98 -1.16 14.19
N ARG A 118 -3.55 -0.04 13.72
CA ARG A 118 -4.76 -0.04 12.88
C ARG A 118 -4.50 -0.60 11.48
N VAL A 119 -3.32 -0.39 10.91
CA VAL A 119 -2.91 -1.04 9.65
C VAL A 119 -2.83 -2.57 9.84
N VAL A 120 -2.28 -3.05 10.95
CA VAL A 120 -2.28 -4.50 11.27
C VAL A 120 -3.71 -5.03 11.38
N GLU A 121 -4.59 -4.31 12.08
CA GLU A 121 -6.01 -4.68 12.20
C GLU A 121 -6.72 -4.75 10.83
N THR A 122 -6.39 -3.84 9.90
CA THR A 122 -6.86 -3.91 8.50
C THR A 122 -6.53 -5.26 7.88
N HIS A 123 -5.25 -5.67 7.94
CA HIS A 123 -4.81 -6.95 7.36
C HIS A 123 -5.49 -8.15 8.02
N GLN A 124 -5.65 -8.11 9.35
CA GLN A 124 -6.36 -9.16 10.07
C GLN A 124 -7.82 -9.29 9.61
N PHE A 125 -8.51 -8.17 9.42
CA PHE A 125 -9.88 -8.16 8.94
C PHE A 125 -10.00 -8.69 7.50
N VAL A 126 -9.15 -8.21 6.59
CA VAL A 126 -9.13 -8.65 5.18
C VAL A 126 -8.86 -10.16 5.10
N ASN A 127 -7.89 -10.66 5.88
CA ASN A 127 -7.59 -12.09 5.96
C ASN A 127 -8.77 -12.90 6.54
N ALA A 128 -9.48 -12.38 7.53
CA ALA A 128 -10.66 -13.03 8.08
C ALA A 128 -11.79 -13.14 7.03
N ALA A 129 -12.06 -12.04 6.32
CA ALA A 129 -13.03 -12.00 5.22
C ALA A 129 -12.68 -13.02 4.12
N MET A 130 -11.41 -13.05 3.70
CA MET A 130 -10.91 -14.03 2.72
C MET A 130 -11.13 -15.47 3.17
N ARG A 131 -10.85 -15.81 4.43
CA ARG A 131 -11.07 -17.17 4.94
C ARG A 131 -12.53 -17.58 4.91
N VAL A 132 -13.45 -16.66 5.23
CA VAL A 132 -14.89 -16.90 5.17
C VAL A 132 -15.32 -17.16 3.73
N ILE A 133 -14.94 -16.27 2.81
CA ILE A 133 -15.28 -16.37 1.39
C ILE A 133 -14.70 -17.66 0.78
N ALA A 134 -13.41 -17.93 1.01
CA ALA A 134 -12.74 -19.12 0.49
C ALA A 134 -13.42 -20.41 0.94
N ARG A 135 -13.82 -20.49 2.22
CA ARG A 135 -14.56 -21.64 2.76
C ARG A 135 -15.89 -21.84 2.03
N LYS A 136 -16.67 -20.76 1.84
CA LYS A 136 -17.95 -20.82 1.12
C LYS A 136 -17.77 -21.18 -0.36
N MET A 137 -16.68 -20.73 -0.98
CA MET A 137 -16.30 -21.06 -2.35
C MET A 137 -15.66 -22.45 -2.51
N LYS A 138 -15.46 -23.20 -1.41
CA LYS A 138 -14.77 -24.51 -1.39
C LYS A 138 -13.36 -24.47 -2.01
N ILE A 139 -12.63 -23.37 -1.80
CA ILE A 139 -11.22 -23.23 -2.17
C ILE A 139 -10.37 -22.91 -0.95
N SER A 140 -9.05 -23.10 -1.04
CA SER A 140 -8.15 -22.71 0.03
C SER A 140 -8.04 -21.18 0.10
N ALA A 141 -7.92 -20.61 1.30
CA ALA A 141 -7.69 -19.17 1.47
C ALA A 141 -6.42 -18.67 0.74
N PRO A 142 -5.29 -19.42 0.72
CA PRO A 142 -4.14 -19.06 -0.09
C PRO A 142 -4.45 -18.93 -1.59
N LYS A 143 -5.27 -19.82 -2.16
CA LYS A 143 -5.66 -19.78 -3.58
C LYS A 143 -6.59 -18.61 -3.90
N LEU A 144 -7.48 -18.25 -2.98
CA LEU A 144 -8.28 -17.02 -3.13
C LEU A 144 -7.40 -15.77 -3.04
N ASN A 145 -6.44 -15.79 -2.11
CA ASN A 145 -5.49 -14.69 -1.94
C ASN A 145 -4.64 -14.48 -3.18
N GLU A 146 -4.09 -15.56 -3.74
CA GLU A 146 -3.35 -15.53 -5.01
C GLU A 146 -4.15 -14.86 -6.13
N ARG A 147 -5.41 -15.27 -6.35
CA ARG A 147 -6.27 -14.66 -7.38
C ARG A 147 -6.55 -13.17 -7.14
N ALA A 148 -6.80 -12.78 -5.90
CA ALA A 148 -7.07 -11.39 -5.55
C ALA A 148 -5.80 -10.54 -5.65
N PHE A 149 -4.65 -11.10 -5.28
CA PHE A 149 -3.34 -10.45 -5.37
C PHE A 149 -2.92 -10.26 -6.82
N GLU A 150 -3.06 -11.30 -7.65
CA GLU A 150 -2.81 -11.23 -9.10
C GLU A 150 -3.66 -10.16 -9.76
N GLN A 151 -4.94 -10.08 -9.40
CA GLN A 151 -5.84 -9.04 -9.87
C GLN A 151 -5.47 -7.64 -9.36
N ALA A 152 -4.87 -7.52 -8.18
CA ALA A 152 -4.52 -6.25 -7.55
C ALA A 152 -3.17 -5.69 -8.01
N PHE A 153 -2.16 -6.56 -8.17
CA PHE A 153 -0.75 -6.18 -8.29
C PHE A 153 0.00 -6.96 -9.38
N GLY A 154 -0.58 -8.03 -9.94
CA GLY A 154 0.13 -8.95 -10.82
C GLY A 154 0.85 -10.07 -10.04
N VAL A 155 1.99 -10.52 -10.54
CA VAL A 155 2.69 -11.71 -10.01
C VAL A 155 3.22 -11.54 -8.58
N LYS A 156 3.16 -12.64 -7.81
CA LYS A 156 3.42 -12.66 -6.36
C LYS A 156 4.90 -12.80 -5.98
N HIS A 157 5.74 -13.24 -6.92
CA HIS A 157 7.17 -13.43 -6.73
C HIS A 157 7.89 -12.68 -7.84
N SER A 158 8.65 -11.66 -7.47
CA SER A 158 9.43 -10.82 -8.37
C SER A 158 10.89 -10.82 -7.96
N GLU A 159 11.78 -10.70 -8.95
CA GLU A 159 13.21 -10.45 -8.75
C GLU A 159 13.43 -9.20 -7.89
N LEU A 160 12.62 -8.16 -8.09
CA LEU A 160 12.63 -6.98 -7.23
C LEU A 160 12.39 -7.33 -5.75
N GLY A 161 11.36 -8.13 -5.45
CA GLY A 161 11.04 -8.53 -4.09
C GLY A 161 12.17 -9.32 -3.44
N LEU A 162 12.82 -10.22 -4.20
CA LEU A 162 13.99 -10.97 -3.74
C LEU A 162 15.17 -10.04 -3.45
N ALA A 163 15.51 -9.15 -4.38
CA ALA A 163 16.64 -8.22 -4.23
C ALA A 163 16.44 -7.26 -3.04
N VAL A 164 15.23 -6.72 -2.86
CA VAL A 164 14.88 -5.89 -1.70
C VAL A 164 14.96 -6.69 -0.40
N GLY A 165 14.49 -7.94 -0.40
CA GLY A 165 14.60 -8.85 0.75
C GLY A 165 16.06 -9.12 1.15
N MET A 166 16.93 -9.43 0.18
CA MET A 166 18.36 -9.63 0.43
C MET A 166 19.03 -8.38 0.99
N MET A 167 18.67 -7.19 0.47
CA MET A 167 19.18 -5.93 0.99
C MET A 167 18.67 -5.65 2.40
N HIS A 168 17.41 -5.95 2.70
CA HIS A 168 16.86 -5.87 4.04
C HIS A 168 17.67 -6.74 5.01
N ASP A 169 17.89 -8.01 4.68
CA ASP A 169 18.63 -8.95 5.53
C ASP A 169 20.06 -8.46 5.79
N ARG A 170 20.73 -7.91 4.76
CA ARG A 170 22.06 -7.32 4.91
C ARG A 170 22.07 -6.15 5.88
N LEU A 171 21.20 -5.15 5.67
CA LEU A 171 21.14 -3.96 6.53
C LEU A 171 20.75 -4.33 7.96
N PHE A 172 19.87 -5.32 8.11
CA PHE A 172 19.47 -5.84 9.41
C PHE A 172 20.64 -6.53 10.13
N SER A 173 21.41 -7.35 9.41
CA SER A 173 22.63 -7.97 9.93
C SER A 173 23.66 -6.93 10.38
N ASP A 174 23.85 -5.86 9.59
CA ASP A 174 24.76 -4.76 9.94
C ASP A 174 24.30 -4.07 11.24
N ALA A 175 22.99 -3.83 11.40
CA ALA A 175 22.43 -3.26 12.62
C ALA A 175 22.57 -4.18 13.83
N GLU A 176 22.41 -5.50 13.66
CA GLU A 176 22.65 -6.48 14.73
C GLU A 176 24.11 -6.46 15.19
N GLN A 177 25.05 -6.41 14.25
CA GLN A 177 26.49 -6.35 14.56
C GLN A 177 26.86 -5.05 15.30
N MET A 178 26.30 -3.91 14.88
CA MET A 178 26.49 -2.65 15.60
C MET A 178 25.90 -2.68 17.01
N GLY A 179 24.74 -3.34 17.18
CA GLY A 179 24.13 -3.58 18.49
C GLY A 179 25.00 -4.46 19.40
N GLU A 180 25.70 -5.45 18.85
CA GLU A 180 26.66 -6.27 19.61
C GLU A 180 27.88 -5.47 20.08
N ILE A 181 28.40 -4.57 19.24
CA ILE A 181 29.62 -3.81 19.55
C ILE A 181 29.33 -2.64 20.51
N HIS A 182 28.19 -1.96 20.35
CA HIS A 182 27.94 -0.65 20.96
C HIS A 182 26.78 -0.58 21.95
N GLY A 183 26.05 -1.68 22.23
CA GLY A 183 24.95 -1.62 23.19
C GLY A 183 24.11 -2.88 23.35
N SER A 184 22.79 -2.70 23.50
CA SER A 184 21.85 -3.81 23.62
C SER A 184 21.50 -4.34 22.22
N LYS A 185 22.00 -5.53 21.87
CA LYS A 185 21.65 -6.23 20.63
C LYS A 185 20.14 -6.24 20.37
N LEU A 186 19.32 -6.51 21.40
CA LEU A 186 17.86 -6.53 21.28
C LEU A 186 17.27 -5.12 21.07
N GLY A 187 17.77 -4.11 21.78
CA GLY A 187 17.33 -2.73 21.63
C GLY A 187 17.61 -2.18 20.23
N THR A 188 18.83 -2.39 19.72
CA THR A 188 19.23 -1.98 18.36
C THR A 188 18.45 -2.76 17.31
N LYS A 189 18.24 -4.07 17.52
CA LYS A 189 17.42 -4.90 16.64
C LYS A 189 15.99 -4.39 16.53
N LEU A 190 15.35 -4.04 17.64
CA LEU A 190 13.96 -3.52 17.64
C LEU A 190 13.87 -2.08 17.10
N ALA A 191 14.96 -1.32 17.17
CA ALA A 191 15.02 0.06 16.69
C ALA A 191 15.46 0.19 15.22
N SER A 192 15.93 -0.89 14.57
CA SER A 192 16.36 -0.86 13.17
C SER A 192 15.25 -0.32 12.27
N THR A 193 15.59 0.66 11.41
CA THR A 193 14.65 1.25 10.45
C THR A 193 14.11 0.21 9.48
N THR A 194 14.88 -0.83 9.19
CA THR A 194 14.48 -1.90 8.28
C THR A 194 13.23 -2.64 8.77
N ASN A 195 13.00 -2.80 10.08
CA ASN A 195 11.78 -3.43 10.61
C ASN A 195 10.49 -2.65 10.30
N TYR A 196 10.64 -1.37 9.98
CA TYR A 196 9.53 -0.44 9.76
C TYR A 196 9.55 0.12 8.34
N CYS A 197 10.40 -0.45 7.47
CA CYS A 197 10.58 0.00 6.11
C CYS A 197 10.26 -1.13 5.16
N GLU A 198 9.36 -0.84 4.22
CA GLU A 198 9.07 -1.71 3.08
C GLU A 198 9.31 -0.88 1.81
N LEU A 199 9.72 -1.53 0.72
CA LEU A 199 9.68 -0.96 -0.62
C LEU A 199 8.86 -1.88 -1.50
N ASP A 200 7.90 -1.30 -2.20
CA ASP A 200 7.18 -1.98 -3.27
C ASP A 200 7.05 -1.04 -4.48
N ILE A 201 7.14 -1.62 -5.67
CA ILE A 201 7.00 -0.90 -6.94
C ILE A 201 5.91 -1.59 -7.73
N ILE A 202 4.74 -0.95 -7.79
CA ILE A 202 3.55 -1.49 -8.43
C ILE A 202 3.16 -0.67 -9.67
N THR A 203 2.60 -1.35 -10.66
CA THR A 203 2.06 -0.74 -11.88
C THR A 203 0.82 -1.50 -12.33
N GLY A 204 -0.10 -0.82 -13.02
CA GLY A 204 -1.32 -1.43 -13.56
C GLY A 204 -1.15 -1.98 -14.99
N ASP A 205 0.00 -1.76 -15.61
CA ASP A 205 0.31 -2.22 -16.97
C ASP A 205 1.07 -3.56 -16.95
N ALA A 206 0.57 -4.55 -17.68
CA ALA A 206 1.10 -5.92 -17.64
C ALA A 206 2.55 -6.05 -18.13
N LEU A 207 2.93 -5.28 -19.16
CA LEU A 207 4.31 -5.30 -19.67
C LEU A 207 5.27 -4.74 -18.61
N THR A 208 4.90 -3.61 -18.00
CA THR A 208 5.71 -3.00 -16.96
C THR A 208 5.77 -3.89 -15.70
N GLN A 209 4.67 -4.59 -15.35
CA GLN A 209 4.66 -5.58 -14.27
C GLN A 209 5.68 -6.71 -14.54
N ALA A 210 5.74 -7.23 -15.76
CA ALA A 210 6.69 -8.27 -16.14
C ALA A 210 8.15 -7.79 -16.02
N ILE A 211 8.45 -6.57 -16.51
CA ILE A 211 9.80 -5.99 -16.39
C ILE A 211 10.21 -5.86 -14.91
N ILE A 212 9.35 -5.28 -14.07
CA ILE A 212 9.63 -5.18 -12.62
C ILE A 212 9.74 -6.56 -11.97
N GLY A 213 8.97 -7.52 -12.49
CA GLY A 213 8.89 -8.90 -12.02
C GLY A 213 10.14 -9.73 -12.29
N GLU A 214 10.77 -9.53 -13.45
CA GLU A 214 11.71 -10.51 -14.03
C GLU A 214 13.10 -9.93 -14.33
N ASP A 215 13.24 -8.60 -14.41
CA ASP A 215 14.50 -7.96 -14.80
C ASP A 215 15.43 -7.75 -13.59
N GLU A 216 16.57 -8.45 -13.61
CA GLU A 216 17.59 -8.39 -12.53
C GLU A 216 18.22 -6.99 -12.36
N GLU A 217 18.40 -6.23 -13.45
CA GLU A 217 18.99 -4.88 -13.38
C GLU A 217 18.02 -3.93 -12.65
N ILE A 218 16.74 -3.99 -13.01
CA ILE A 218 15.68 -3.23 -12.34
C ILE A 218 15.54 -3.65 -10.87
N ALA A 219 15.64 -4.95 -10.58
CA ALA A 219 15.62 -5.46 -9.21
C ALA A 219 16.76 -4.91 -8.34
N MET A 220 17.99 -4.90 -8.87
CA MET A 220 19.16 -4.33 -8.18
C MET A 220 19.01 -2.83 -7.91
N GLU A 221 18.53 -2.06 -8.89
CA GLU A 221 18.28 -0.63 -8.70
C GLU A 221 17.18 -0.39 -7.65
N GLY A 222 16.13 -1.21 -7.63
CA GLY A 222 15.11 -1.18 -6.58
C GLY A 222 15.69 -1.42 -5.18
N ALA A 223 16.55 -2.44 -5.03
CA ALA A 223 17.24 -2.72 -3.77
C ALA A 223 18.13 -1.54 -3.33
N ARG A 224 18.80 -0.87 -4.29
CA ARG A 224 19.58 0.35 -4.01
C ARG A 224 18.71 1.50 -3.52
N VAL A 225 17.54 1.72 -4.14
CA VAL A 225 16.57 2.73 -3.68
C VAL A 225 16.12 2.43 -2.25
N TYR A 226 15.82 1.17 -1.93
CA TYR A 226 15.47 0.75 -0.56
C TYR A 226 16.58 1.07 0.45
N ALA A 227 17.84 0.77 0.13
CA ALA A 227 18.96 1.06 1.00
C ALA A 227 19.16 2.57 1.24
N GLU A 228 19.08 3.38 0.18
CA GLU A 228 19.22 4.84 0.30
C GLU A 228 18.04 5.48 1.06
N PHE A 229 16.83 4.92 0.94
CA PHE A 229 15.69 5.36 1.74
C PHE A 229 15.87 5.07 3.23
N ASN A 230 16.38 3.89 3.61
CA ASN A 230 16.72 3.58 5.00
C ASN A 230 17.75 4.57 5.57
N LYS A 231 18.83 4.84 4.83
CA LYS A 231 19.84 5.84 5.23
C LYS A 231 19.23 7.23 5.42
N LEU A 232 18.26 7.62 4.59
CA LEU A 232 17.55 8.88 4.76
C LEU A 232 16.72 8.88 6.06
N ALA A 233 16.01 7.79 6.36
CA ALA A 233 15.22 7.66 7.58
C ALA A 233 16.11 7.75 8.83
N GLU A 234 17.24 7.06 8.87
CA GLU A 234 18.23 7.14 9.95
C GLU A 234 18.74 8.56 10.16
N LYS A 235 19.13 9.26 9.09
CA LYS A 235 19.56 10.67 9.15
C LYS A 235 18.46 11.59 9.70
N ILE A 236 17.19 11.29 9.41
CA ILE A 236 16.06 12.05 9.96
C ILE A 236 15.92 11.76 11.46
N ILE A 237 16.03 10.50 11.89
CA ILE A 237 15.99 10.11 13.32
C ILE A 237 17.09 10.84 14.09
N GLU A 238 18.33 10.83 13.60
CA GLU A 238 19.45 11.55 14.21
C GLU A 238 19.17 13.05 14.35
N LYS A 239 18.69 13.68 13.28
CA LYS A 239 18.34 15.12 13.30
C LYS A 239 17.18 15.41 14.24
N ARG A 240 16.20 14.51 14.36
CA ARG A 240 15.09 14.64 15.31
C ARG A 240 15.58 14.54 16.75
N LEU A 241 16.43 13.55 17.05
CA LEU A 241 17.04 13.39 18.37
C LEU A 241 17.77 14.66 18.80
N LYS A 242 18.65 15.21 17.95
CA LYS A 242 19.35 16.48 18.21
C LYS A 242 18.40 17.64 18.50
N LYS A 243 17.31 17.75 17.73
CA LYS A 243 16.30 18.80 17.93
C LYS A 243 15.49 18.64 19.23
N ILE A 244 15.22 17.40 19.65
CA ILE A 244 14.50 17.12 20.90
C ILE A 244 15.39 17.43 22.11
N LEU A 245 16.67 17.04 22.06
CA LEU A 245 17.64 17.28 23.13
C LEU A 245 18.07 18.75 23.21
N GLY A 246 18.07 19.49 22.09
CA GLY A 246 18.43 20.91 22.06
C GLY A 246 19.88 21.12 22.54
N ASN A 247 20.08 21.95 23.57
CA ASN A 247 21.41 22.18 24.17
C ASN A 247 21.81 21.09 25.19
N ARG A 248 21.00 20.05 25.38
CA ARG A 248 21.25 18.95 26.34
C ARG A 248 21.85 17.72 25.66
N GLU A 249 22.65 17.90 24.61
CA GLU A 249 23.27 16.78 23.87
C GLU A 249 24.15 15.89 24.76
N ASP A 250 24.68 16.43 25.87
CA ASP A 250 25.52 15.70 26.84
C ASP A 250 24.74 14.94 27.93
N GLU A 251 23.41 15.12 28.03
CA GLU A 251 22.57 14.31 28.91
C GLU A 251 22.35 12.94 28.26
N ALA A 252 23.35 12.06 28.40
CA ALA A 252 23.19 10.65 28.14
C ALA A 252 21.97 10.15 28.93
N SER A 253 20.94 9.68 28.22
CA SER A 253 19.80 8.89 28.73
C SER A 253 18.45 9.55 28.99
N ASP A 254 18.04 10.61 28.28
CA ASP A 254 16.59 10.87 28.19
C ASP A 254 15.92 9.77 27.33
N ARG A 255 15.50 8.70 28.00
CA ARG A 255 14.80 7.56 27.40
C ARG A 255 13.55 8.00 26.63
N GLU A 256 12.93 9.12 27.02
CA GLU A 256 11.78 9.68 26.32
C GLU A 256 12.18 10.22 24.95
N ALA A 257 13.27 11.00 24.88
CA ALA A 257 13.80 11.52 23.62
C ALA A 257 14.21 10.41 22.64
N LEU A 258 14.84 9.34 23.15
CA LEU A 258 15.18 8.16 22.35
C LEU A 258 13.95 7.46 21.78
N ASN A 259 12.86 7.37 22.53
CA ASN A 259 11.59 6.80 22.06
C ASN A 259 10.82 7.73 21.10
N LEU A 260 10.94 9.05 21.26
CA LEU A 260 10.24 10.04 20.43
C LEU A 260 10.93 10.30 19.09
N SER A 261 12.25 10.14 19.02
CA SER A 261 13.02 10.39 17.80
C SER A 261 12.60 9.51 16.61
N PRO A 262 12.35 8.17 16.73
CA PRO A 262 11.81 7.35 15.66
C PRO A 262 10.28 7.42 15.52
N ASN A 263 9.57 8.12 16.42
CA ASN A 263 8.10 8.18 16.42
C ASN A 263 7.56 9.13 15.34
N PHE A 264 7.64 8.71 14.08
CA PHE A 264 7.03 9.37 12.94
C PHE A 264 6.71 8.35 11.83
N MET A 265 5.80 8.72 10.93
CA MET A 265 5.61 8.01 9.67
C MET A 265 6.32 8.78 8.57
N LEU A 266 7.10 8.09 7.75
CA LEU A 266 7.71 8.63 6.54
C LEU A 266 7.38 7.70 5.38
N SER A 267 6.84 8.27 4.32
CA SER A 267 6.60 7.58 3.06
C SER A 267 7.05 8.47 1.92
N MET A 268 7.76 7.89 0.96
CA MET A 268 8.12 8.56 -0.28
C MET A 268 7.14 8.15 -1.37
N LYS A 269 6.38 9.12 -1.89
CA LYS A 269 5.47 8.91 -3.03
C LYS A 269 6.11 9.47 -4.30
N ALA A 270 6.80 8.63 -5.07
CA ALA A 270 7.25 8.98 -6.42
C ALA A 270 6.15 8.64 -7.44
N ARG A 271 5.85 9.54 -8.37
CA ARG A 271 4.85 9.31 -9.43
C ARG A 271 5.47 9.50 -10.79
N TYR A 272 5.31 8.48 -11.65
CA TYR A 272 5.64 8.56 -13.06
C TYR A 272 4.35 8.53 -13.88
N HIS A 273 4.13 9.57 -14.69
CA HIS A 273 2.91 9.73 -15.48
C HIS A 273 3.03 9.20 -16.92
N GLY A 274 4.20 8.64 -17.29
CA GLY A 274 4.51 8.33 -18.67
C GLY A 274 4.66 9.58 -19.55
N ALA A 275 5.21 9.40 -20.74
CA ALA A 275 5.19 10.40 -21.81
C ALA A 275 5.12 9.70 -23.16
N THR A 276 4.38 10.26 -24.10
CA THR A 276 4.34 9.72 -25.47
C THR A 276 5.62 10.07 -26.21
N VAL A 277 6.00 9.26 -27.21
CA VAL A 277 7.14 9.55 -28.12
C VAL A 277 7.01 10.94 -28.75
N LYS A 278 5.79 11.42 -28.99
CA LYS A 278 5.53 12.77 -29.52
C LYS A 278 5.89 13.86 -28.50
N GLU A 279 5.54 13.68 -27.24
CA GLU A 279 5.85 14.63 -26.16
C GLU A 279 7.34 14.65 -25.82
N MET A 280 7.97 13.46 -25.81
CA MET A 280 9.41 13.34 -25.64
C MET A 280 10.15 13.90 -26.85
N GLY A 281 9.75 13.54 -28.07
CA GLY A 281 10.36 14.03 -29.32
C GLY A 281 10.32 15.55 -29.44
N ASP A 282 9.21 16.19 -29.08
CA ASP A 282 9.14 17.66 -29.05
C ASP A 282 10.03 18.27 -27.95
N ARG A 283 10.20 17.60 -26.80
CA ARG A 283 11.06 18.07 -25.70
C ARG A 283 12.55 17.92 -26.05
N TRP A 284 12.96 16.76 -26.54
CA TRP A 284 14.32 16.48 -26.97
C TRP A 284 14.69 17.29 -28.22
N GLY A 285 13.79 17.40 -29.20
CA GLY A 285 13.98 18.24 -30.38
C GLY A 285 14.19 19.72 -30.03
N ARG A 286 13.48 20.25 -29.03
CA ARG A 286 13.72 21.60 -28.50
C ARG A 286 15.07 21.72 -27.78
N ALA A 287 15.45 20.73 -26.98
CA ALA A 287 16.73 20.72 -26.28
C ALA A 287 17.91 20.69 -27.28
N PHE A 288 17.84 19.85 -28.32
CA PHE A 288 18.84 19.79 -29.38
C PHE A 288 18.88 21.06 -30.23
N ALA A 289 17.74 21.62 -30.61
CA ALA A 289 17.69 22.87 -31.37
C ALA A 289 18.30 24.04 -30.58
N THR A 290 18.04 24.10 -29.26
CA THR A 290 18.64 25.11 -28.38
C THR A 290 20.16 24.93 -28.24
N GLY A 291 20.65 23.69 -28.11
CA GLY A 291 22.08 23.38 -28.06
C GLY A 291 22.84 23.63 -29.37
N LEU A 292 22.14 23.64 -30.51
CA LEU A 292 22.69 23.89 -31.85
C LEU A 292 22.44 25.32 -32.36
N GLY A 293 21.89 26.23 -31.53
CA GLY A 293 21.57 27.60 -31.93
C GLY A 293 20.47 27.74 -32.99
N ALA A 294 19.67 26.70 -33.19
CA ALA A 294 18.60 26.67 -34.17
C ALA A 294 17.22 26.91 -33.54
N THR A 295 16.36 27.69 -34.20
CA THR A 295 14.96 27.85 -33.79
C THR A 295 14.15 26.60 -34.14
N PHE A 296 13.66 25.88 -33.11
CA PHE A 296 12.75 24.75 -33.30
C PHE A 296 11.40 25.23 -33.84
N ALA A 297 11.18 25.09 -35.15
CA ALA A 297 9.88 25.36 -35.76
C ALA A 297 8.90 24.24 -35.39
N LYS A 298 7.85 24.55 -34.60
CA LYS A 298 6.79 23.58 -34.31
C LYS A 298 6.24 23.01 -35.64
N PRO A 299 5.98 21.70 -35.75
CA PRO A 299 5.31 21.13 -36.91
C PRO A 299 4.00 21.89 -37.15
N ARG A 300 3.79 22.36 -38.39
CA ARG A 300 2.53 23.00 -38.78
C ARG A 300 1.39 22.07 -38.39
N ARG A 301 0.52 22.51 -37.47
CA ARG A 301 -0.69 21.79 -37.09
C ARG A 301 -1.44 21.46 -38.36
N TYR A 302 -1.53 20.17 -38.71
CA TYR A 302 -2.42 19.72 -39.76
C TYR A 302 -3.83 20.17 -39.35
N ARG A 303 -4.36 21.17 -40.07
CA ARG A 303 -5.71 21.68 -39.87
C ARG A 303 -6.63 20.50 -40.17
N LYS A 304 -7.21 19.86 -39.15
CA LYS A 304 -8.29 18.88 -39.35
C LYS A 304 -9.26 19.52 -40.33
N LYS A 305 -9.42 18.93 -41.52
CA LYS A 305 -10.51 19.29 -42.43
C LYS A 305 -11.77 19.21 -41.57
N LYS A 306 -12.49 20.34 -41.42
CA LYS A 306 -13.81 20.34 -40.81
C LYS A 306 -14.60 19.26 -41.56
N GLN A 307 -14.91 18.15 -40.89
CA GLN A 307 -15.97 17.29 -41.38
C GLN A 307 -17.21 18.17 -41.42
N ALA A 308 -17.84 18.23 -42.59
CA ALA A 308 -19.08 18.96 -42.77
C ALA A 308 -20.09 18.47 -41.73
N PRO A 309 -20.91 19.36 -41.16
CA PRO A 309 -21.95 18.95 -40.22
C PRO A 309 -22.86 17.96 -40.94
N VAL A 310 -23.00 16.76 -40.36
CA VAL A 310 -24.03 15.81 -40.76
C VAL A 310 -25.36 16.48 -40.44
N THR A 311 -26.05 16.94 -41.48
CA THR A 311 -27.42 17.43 -41.37
C THR A 311 -28.30 16.30 -40.88
N SER A 312 -28.84 16.46 -39.68
CA SER A 312 -29.89 15.62 -39.11
C SER A 312 -31.21 15.89 -39.85
N GLN A 313 -31.39 15.23 -40.98
CA GLN A 313 -32.69 15.01 -41.60
C GLN A 313 -32.65 13.56 -42.09
N ASP A 314 -33.04 12.63 -41.24
CA ASP A 314 -33.55 11.27 -41.57
C ASP A 314 -33.78 10.48 -40.26
N ALA A 315 -34.57 11.08 -39.36
CA ALA A 315 -35.09 10.39 -38.19
C ALA A 315 -36.59 10.68 -38.01
N GLN A 316 -37.34 10.58 -39.11
CA GLN A 316 -38.79 10.38 -39.13
C GLN A 316 -39.13 9.60 -40.40
N ARG A 317 -39.94 8.53 -40.27
CA ARG A 317 -40.16 7.38 -41.17
C ARG A 317 -39.20 6.24 -40.80
N ASP A 318 -39.62 5.15 -40.15
CA ASP A 318 -40.85 4.39 -40.31
C ASP A 318 -41.47 3.94 -38.97
N THR A 319 -42.79 3.78 -39.04
CA THR A 319 -43.69 3.00 -38.18
C THR A 319 -43.24 1.57 -37.93
#